data_AF-T0RCX1-F1
#
_entry.id   AF-T0RCX1-F1
#
_cell.length_a   1.000
_cell.length_b   1.000
_cell.length_c   1.000
_cell.angle_alpha   90.00
_cell.angle_beta   90.00
_cell.angle_gamma   90.00
#
_symmetry.space_group_name_H-M   'P 1'
#
loop_
_entity.id
_entity.type
_entity.pdbx_description
1 polymer ?
#
loop_
_entity_poly.entity_id
_entity_poly.type
_entity_poly.pdbx_seq_one_letter_code
_entity_poly.pdbx_strand_id
1 'polypeptide(L)'
;MVGDYGIGVAPGAQFIACLGLYKGSGTNAALIECAEFMMCPTDTDGSHPDCKKGANVVNNSWGSDSSTDPWYQDVVDAWHKAGITPIFANGNEGPACATAGNPASYPNVISVGAIGSRTDDPTQLAYFSSKGPAKYVDRLNQVHTIVKPDVSAPGFFTYSAVNSSDTFYDYKAGTSMAAPHVAGVVALLKSVQKDLTYDEIYHFLTTTTEQSILQAEPEKWLLTRNRTLPGAPNCGGVDDKVWPNNRYGYGRVNVAKIVKDGKLPSGPATPAPTAVPTPAEFSLCNYKHNVLSEWNGQLFVDTEKKNLNEKFWYNFDDKSIQSQSSNETCLDVYQDAQGANKLRLYTCTGSSAQKWDFEPNSHSLRHLTVRNLCLDARGV
;
A
#
# COMPACT_ATOMS: atom_id res chain seq x y z
N MET A 1 -5.33 6.75 -18.40
CA MET A 1 -4.57 7.72 -17.58
C MET A 1 -4.34 9.01 -18.37
N VAL A 2 -3.39 9.01 -19.31
CA VAL A 2 -3.09 10.13 -20.21
C VAL A 2 -3.72 9.90 -21.59
N GLY A 3 -3.78 10.93 -22.43
CA GLY A 3 -4.32 10.85 -23.79
C GLY A 3 -4.59 12.22 -24.38
N ASP A 4 -4.83 12.25 -25.70
CA ASP A 4 -5.29 13.42 -26.46
C ASP A 4 -6.58 13.04 -27.22
N TYR A 5 -7.23 14.01 -27.86
CA TYR A 5 -8.47 13.82 -28.63
C TYR A 5 -9.66 13.34 -27.77
N GLY A 6 -9.75 13.85 -26.54
CA GLY A 6 -10.88 13.59 -25.65
C GLY A 6 -10.82 12.26 -24.89
N ILE A 7 -9.68 11.58 -24.92
CA ILE A 7 -9.39 10.42 -24.05
C ILE A 7 -8.34 10.76 -22.99
N GLY A 8 -8.30 9.97 -21.93
CA GLY A 8 -7.39 10.20 -20.80
C GLY A 8 -8.05 11.04 -19.70
N VAL A 9 -7.82 10.65 -18.46
CA VAL A 9 -8.36 11.33 -17.28
C VAL A 9 -7.50 12.55 -16.93
N ALA A 10 -6.18 12.44 -17.09
CA ALA A 10 -5.20 13.50 -16.87
C ALA A 10 -4.39 13.73 -18.16
N PRO A 11 -4.95 14.41 -19.17
CA PRO A 11 -4.29 14.55 -20.48
C PRO A 11 -2.96 15.31 -20.41
N GLY A 12 -2.81 16.26 -19.48
CA GLY A 12 -1.58 17.05 -19.30
C GLY A 12 -0.51 16.39 -18.43
N ALA A 13 -0.72 15.17 -17.93
CA ALA A 13 0.27 14.48 -17.13
C ALA A 13 1.38 13.91 -18.02
N GLN A 14 2.63 14.01 -17.55
CA GLN A 14 3.75 13.29 -18.16
C GLN A 14 3.67 11.80 -17.81
N PHE A 15 4.17 10.93 -18.68
CA PHE A 15 4.26 9.51 -18.41
C PHE A 15 5.66 8.98 -18.67
N ILE A 16 6.05 7.98 -17.89
CA ILE A 16 7.21 7.13 -18.10
C ILE A 16 6.71 5.68 -18.15
N ALA A 17 7.40 4.82 -18.87
CA ALA A 17 6.99 3.43 -19.06
C ALA A 17 8.19 2.50 -18.90
N CYS A 18 7.93 1.33 -18.30
CA CYS A 18 8.88 0.23 -18.22
C CYS A 18 8.18 -1.06 -18.66
N LEU A 19 8.88 -1.85 -19.47
CA LEU A 19 8.35 -3.09 -20.05
C LEU A 19 8.51 -4.26 -19.06
N GLY A 20 7.68 -4.27 -18.01
CA GLY A 20 7.69 -5.36 -17.03
C GLY A 20 7.02 -6.65 -17.54
N LEU A 21 6.13 -6.52 -18.54
CA LEU A 21 5.45 -7.64 -19.19
C LEU A 21 5.72 -7.64 -20.70
N TYR A 22 6.18 -8.76 -21.24
CA TYR A 22 6.32 -8.99 -22.67
C TYR A 22 5.25 -9.99 -23.14
N LYS A 23 4.44 -9.60 -24.12
CA LYS A 23 3.34 -10.42 -24.66
C LYS A 23 2.36 -10.95 -23.59
N GLY A 24 2.14 -10.18 -22.54
CA GLY A 24 1.16 -10.48 -21.48
C GLY A 24 1.71 -11.26 -20.29
N SER A 25 3.01 -11.54 -20.22
CA SER A 25 3.64 -12.19 -19.07
C SER A 25 4.97 -11.53 -18.72
N GLY A 26 5.43 -11.69 -17.48
CA GLY A 26 6.68 -11.14 -16.99
C GLY A 26 7.17 -11.91 -15.77
N THR A 27 8.39 -11.62 -15.33
CA THR A 27 8.99 -12.22 -14.13
C THR A 27 8.92 -11.26 -12.96
N ASN A 28 8.95 -11.79 -11.74
CA ASN A 28 9.05 -10.97 -10.53
C ASN A 28 10.25 -10.01 -10.59
N ALA A 29 11.39 -10.49 -11.11
CA ALA A 29 12.59 -9.67 -11.29
C ALA A 29 12.34 -8.46 -12.22
N ALA A 30 11.73 -8.67 -13.40
CA ALA A 30 11.43 -7.57 -14.32
C ALA A 30 10.45 -6.55 -13.73
N LEU A 31 9.48 -7.02 -12.92
CA LEU A 31 8.54 -6.15 -12.22
C LEU A 31 9.20 -5.34 -11.09
N ILE A 32 10.22 -5.90 -10.44
CA ILE A 32 11.03 -5.20 -9.43
C ILE A 32 11.94 -4.17 -10.10
N GLU A 33 12.66 -4.54 -11.17
CA GLU A 33 13.48 -3.62 -11.97
C GLU A 33 12.66 -2.43 -12.49
N CYS A 34 11.46 -2.70 -12.99
CA CYS A 34 10.55 -1.62 -13.39
C CYS A 34 10.14 -0.74 -12.21
N ALA A 35 9.95 -1.29 -11.02
CA ALA A 35 9.60 -0.49 -9.85
C ALA A 35 10.73 0.41 -9.37
N GLU A 36 11.96 -0.09 -9.40
CA GLU A 36 13.17 0.69 -9.13
C GLU A 36 13.32 1.82 -10.15
N PHE A 37 13.12 1.53 -11.45
CA PHE A 37 13.11 2.53 -12.50
C PHE A 37 12.02 3.60 -12.28
N MET A 38 10.82 3.21 -11.84
CA MET A 38 9.76 4.19 -11.53
C MET A 38 10.12 5.11 -10.37
N MET A 39 10.98 4.68 -9.43
CA MET A 39 11.48 5.54 -8.35
C MET A 39 12.60 6.44 -8.81
N CYS A 40 13.55 5.89 -9.56
CA CYS A 40 14.74 6.60 -10.00
C CYS A 40 15.13 6.18 -11.43
N PRO A 41 14.54 6.80 -12.46
CA PRO A 41 14.82 6.45 -13.85
C PRO A 41 16.30 6.56 -14.20
N THR A 42 16.78 5.61 -14.99
CA THR A 42 18.15 5.54 -15.52
C THR A 42 18.14 5.66 -17.04
N ASP A 43 19.32 5.84 -17.64
CA ASP A 43 19.51 5.64 -19.07
C ASP A 43 19.36 4.15 -19.43
N THR A 44 19.24 3.83 -20.73
CA THR A 44 18.99 2.45 -21.20
C THR A 44 20.11 1.45 -20.85
N ASP A 45 21.29 1.93 -20.49
CA ASP A 45 22.43 1.13 -20.04
C ASP A 45 22.52 1.00 -18.50
N GLY A 46 21.53 1.55 -17.78
CA GLY A 46 21.47 1.57 -16.31
C GLY A 46 22.28 2.70 -15.66
N SER A 47 22.91 3.58 -16.44
CA SER A 47 23.68 4.71 -15.92
C SER A 47 22.79 5.94 -15.63
N HIS A 48 23.39 6.98 -15.04
CA HIS A 48 22.78 8.28 -14.75
C HIS A 48 21.39 8.22 -14.08
N PRO A 49 21.28 7.64 -12.86
CA PRO A 49 20.02 7.67 -12.12
C PRO A 49 19.59 9.12 -11.83
N ASP A 50 18.37 9.48 -12.25
CA ASP A 50 17.77 10.80 -12.03
C ASP A 50 16.44 10.67 -11.30
N CYS A 51 16.52 10.60 -9.97
CA CYS A 51 15.33 10.41 -9.14
C CYS A 51 14.37 11.61 -9.16
N LYS A 52 14.76 12.75 -9.75
CA LYS A 52 13.83 13.87 -9.97
C LYS A 52 12.81 13.56 -11.06
N LYS A 53 13.08 12.56 -11.90
CA LYS A 53 12.16 12.02 -12.91
C LYS A 53 11.29 10.86 -12.38
N GLY A 54 11.43 10.51 -11.11
CA GLY A 54 10.61 9.48 -10.47
C GLY A 54 9.11 9.76 -10.60
N ALA A 55 8.33 8.70 -10.74
CA ALA A 55 6.88 8.78 -10.87
C ALA A 55 6.25 9.32 -9.58
N ASN A 56 5.13 10.04 -9.71
CA ASN A 56 4.31 10.39 -8.54
C ASN A 56 3.20 9.38 -8.27
N VAL A 57 2.82 8.62 -9.29
CA VAL A 57 1.81 7.55 -9.24
C VAL A 57 2.26 6.46 -10.21
N VAL A 58 2.18 5.21 -9.78
CA VAL A 58 2.53 4.05 -10.61
C VAL A 58 1.29 3.19 -10.82
N ASN A 59 0.93 2.98 -12.10
CA ASN A 59 -0.17 2.13 -12.49
C ASN A 59 0.32 0.72 -12.82
N ASN A 60 -0.20 -0.26 -12.10
CA ASN A 60 0.10 -1.67 -12.26
C ASN A 60 -1.13 -2.41 -12.78
N SER A 61 -1.26 -2.47 -14.11
CA SER A 61 -2.32 -3.22 -14.80
C SER A 61 -1.97 -4.70 -14.97
N TRP A 62 -1.39 -5.30 -13.93
CA TRP A 62 -0.91 -6.67 -13.85
C TRP A 62 -1.16 -7.23 -12.44
N GLY A 63 -1.11 -8.56 -12.31
CA GLY A 63 -1.27 -9.25 -11.04
C GLY A 63 -1.08 -10.76 -11.23
N SER A 64 -1.17 -11.50 -10.14
CA SER A 64 -1.19 -12.96 -10.13
C SER A 64 -2.50 -13.48 -9.53
N ASP A 65 -2.50 -14.76 -9.17
CA ASP A 65 -3.58 -15.38 -8.40
C ASP A 65 -3.80 -14.73 -7.02
N SER A 66 -4.76 -15.26 -6.27
CA SER A 66 -5.08 -14.85 -4.89
C SER A 66 -4.05 -15.35 -3.86
N SER A 67 -2.79 -15.55 -4.26
CA SER A 67 -1.69 -15.89 -3.35
C SER A 67 -1.50 -14.79 -2.30
N THR A 68 -1.18 -15.21 -1.07
CA THR A 68 -0.88 -14.31 0.04
C THR A 68 0.62 -14.02 0.19
N ASP A 69 1.45 -14.44 -0.76
CA ASP A 69 2.90 -14.18 -0.76
C ASP A 69 3.19 -12.66 -0.81
N PRO A 70 3.85 -12.07 0.21
CA PRO A 70 4.16 -10.65 0.25
C PRO A 70 5.38 -10.25 -0.61
N TRP A 71 5.73 -11.02 -1.66
CA TRP A 71 6.94 -10.83 -2.48
C TRP A 71 7.15 -9.41 -3.03
N TYR A 72 6.08 -8.61 -3.20
CA TYR A 72 6.16 -7.23 -3.71
C TYR A 72 5.99 -6.16 -2.62
N GLN A 73 5.84 -6.56 -1.35
CA GLN A 73 5.53 -5.65 -0.24
C GLN A 73 6.67 -4.65 0.00
N ASP A 74 7.93 -5.09 -0.07
CA ASP A 74 9.08 -4.20 0.12
C ASP A 74 9.18 -3.14 -0.98
N VAL A 75 8.76 -3.46 -2.21
CA VAL A 75 8.66 -2.49 -3.31
C VAL A 75 7.57 -1.45 -3.02
N VAL A 76 6.40 -1.91 -2.58
CA VAL A 76 5.29 -1.01 -2.21
C VAL A 76 5.72 -0.08 -1.08
N ASP A 77 6.41 -0.59 -0.06
CA ASP A 77 6.89 0.21 1.07
C ASP A 77 7.96 1.23 0.63
N ALA A 78 8.82 0.88 -0.33
CA ALA A 78 9.79 1.81 -0.92
C ALA A 78 9.09 2.93 -1.72
N TRP A 79 8.04 2.60 -2.47
CA TRP A 79 7.21 3.58 -3.17
C TRP A 79 6.54 4.57 -2.21
N HIS A 80 5.97 4.10 -1.11
CA HIS A 80 5.40 5.00 -0.08
C HIS A 80 6.44 5.98 0.46
N LYS A 81 7.65 5.49 0.80
CA LYS A 81 8.74 6.35 1.28
C LYS A 81 9.19 7.39 0.26
N ALA A 82 9.10 7.08 -1.03
CA ALA A 82 9.39 8.01 -2.12
C ALA A 82 8.20 8.94 -2.46
N GLY A 83 7.06 8.84 -1.75
CA GLY A 83 5.86 9.63 -2.02
C GLY A 83 5.14 9.23 -3.31
N ILE A 84 5.33 7.99 -3.76
CA ILE A 84 4.73 7.40 -4.96
C ILE A 84 3.45 6.68 -4.55
N THR A 85 2.35 6.95 -5.25
CA THR A 85 1.07 6.25 -5.02
C THR A 85 0.96 4.99 -5.88
N PRO A 86 0.92 3.77 -5.28
CA PRO A 86 0.73 2.52 -6.01
C PRO A 86 -0.74 2.24 -6.33
N ILE A 87 -1.05 2.12 -7.62
CA ILE A 87 -2.38 1.73 -8.13
C ILE A 87 -2.27 0.35 -8.76
N PHE A 88 -3.18 -0.57 -8.40
CA PHE A 88 -3.23 -1.91 -8.94
C PHE A 88 -4.61 -2.25 -9.51
N ALA A 89 -4.64 -2.97 -10.62
CA ALA A 89 -5.85 -3.62 -11.10
C ALA A 89 -6.24 -4.76 -10.14
N ASN A 90 -7.52 -4.85 -9.75
CA ASN A 90 -7.95 -5.83 -8.74
C ASN A 90 -7.94 -7.30 -9.24
N GLY A 91 -7.89 -7.51 -10.56
CA GLY A 91 -7.97 -8.83 -11.22
C GLY A 91 -9.20 -8.99 -12.12
N ASN A 92 -9.22 -10.05 -12.93
CA ASN A 92 -10.29 -10.36 -13.89
C ASN A 92 -10.86 -11.78 -13.70
N GLU A 93 -10.76 -12.33 -12.49
CA GLU A 93 -11.10 -13.70 -12.12
C GLU A 93 -12.52 -13.82 -11.51
N GLY A 94 -13.29 -12.72 -11.54
CA GLY A 94 -14.72 -12.74 -11.21
C GLY A 94 -15.52 -13.64 -12.18
N PRO A 95 -16.80 -13.96 -11.86
CA PRO A 95 -17.65 -13.35 -10.84
C PRO A 95 -17.61 -14.05 -9.47
N ALA A 96 -16.72 -15.01 -9.22
CA ALA A 96 -16.62 -15.61 -7.89
C ALA A 96 -16.08 -14.61 -6.84
N CYS A 97 -16.45 -14.80 -5.57
CA CYS A 97 -15.86 -14.06 -4.45
C CYS A 97 -14.42 -14.50 -4.16
N ALA A 98 -13.68 -13.68 -3.41
CA ALA A 98 -12.30 -13.96 -2.98
C ALA A 98 -11.34 -14.23 -4.17
N THR A 99 -11.48 -13.43 -5.22
CA THR A 99 -10.73 -13.49 -6.47
C THR A 99 -9.77 -12.32 -6.65
N ALA A 100 -9.73 -11.37 -5.71
CA ALA A 100 -8.76 -10.28 -5.70
C ALA A 100 -7.33 -10.84 -5.64
N GLY A 101 -6.52 -10.48 -6.62
CA GLY A 101 -5.16 -11.02 -6.81
C GLY A 101 -4.08 -10.25 -6.08
N ASN A 102 -2.88 -10.82 -6.06
CA ASN A 102 -1.66 -10.18 -5.57
C ASN A 102 -1.00 -9.34 -6.69
N PRO A 103 -0.43 -8.14 -6.42
CA PRO A 103 -0.35 -7.39 -5.16
C PRO A 103 -1.59 -6.54 -4.79
N ALA A 104 -2.65 -6.56 -5.60
CA ALA A 104 -3.84 -5.74 -5.34
C ALA A 104 -4.53 -6.04 -3.99
N SER A 105 -4.29 -7.24 -3.43
CA SER A 105 -4.73 -7.66 -2.10
C SER A 105 -4.00 -6.99 -0.94
N TYR A 106 -2.91 -6.24 -1.17
CA TYR A 106 -2.17 -5.59 -0.10
C TYR A 106 -2.97 -4.45 0.54
N PRO A 107 -2.85 -4.23 1.87
CA PRO A 107 -3.59 -3.17 2.54
C PRO A 107 -3.11 -1.76 2.16
N ASN A 108 -1.83 -1.62 1.77
CA ASN A 108 -1.21 -0.33 1.45
C ASN A 108 -1.05 -0.11 -0.07
N VAL A 109 -1.99 -0.60 -0.87
CA VAL A 109 -2.13 -0.21 -2.29
C VAL A 109 -3.57 0.20 -2.57
N ILE A 110 -3.77 1.04 -3.59
CA ILE A 110 -5.11 1.31 -4.11
C ILE A 110 -5.41 0.30 -5.22
N SER A 111 -6.26 -0.66 -4.89
CA SER A 111 -6.81 -1.66 -5.80
C SER A 111 -8.07 -1.15 -6.48
N VAL A 112 -8.21 -1.45 -7.77
CA VAL A 112 -9.28 -0.88 -8.60
C VAL A 112 -10.10 -1.95 -9.28
N GLY A 113 -11.39 -2.00 -8.93
CA GLY A 113 -12.41 -2.81 -9.60
C GLY A 113 -12.91 -2.17 -10.89
N ALA A 114 -13.50 -2.98 -11.77
CA ALA A 114 -14.04 -2.52 -13.05
C ALA A 114 -15.56 -2.42 -13.01
N ILE A 115 -16.09 -1.29 -13.47
CA ILE A 115 -17.51 -1.11 -13.80
C ILE A 115 -17.68 -0.97 -15.31
N GLY A 116 -18.93 -1.13 -15.74
CA GLY A 116 -19.35 -1.11 -17.13
C GLY A 116 -19.92 -2.45 -17.57
N SER A 117 -20.65 -2.45 -18.68
CA SER A 117 -21.25 -3.67 -19.26
C SER A 117 -21.11 -3.70 -20.78
N ARG A 118 -21.53 -4.80 -21.40
CA ARG A 118 -21.58 -4.94 -22.88
C ARG A 118 -22.59 -4.01 -23.55
N THR A 119 -23.59 -3.54 -22.80
CA THR A 119 -24.57 -2.57 -23.28
C THR A 119 -24.15 -1.14 -22.93
N ASP A 120 -22.88 -0.94 -22.59
CA ASP A 120 -22.31 0.33 -22.16
C ASP A 120 -23.03 0.95 -20.95
N ASP A 121 -23.55 0.09 -20.05
CA ASP A 121 -24.14 0.55 -18.80
C ASP A 121 -23.01 0.83 -17.78
N PRO A 122 -22.77 2.10 -17.40
CA PRO A 122 -21.66 2.47 -16.53
C PRO A 122 -21.94 2.21 -15.04
N THR A 123 -23.09 1.62 -14.71
CA THR A 123 -23.57 1.47 -13.32
C THR A 123 -23.48 0.05 -12.78
N GLN A 124 -23.15 -0.91 -13.64
CA GLN A 124 -22.95 -2.31 -13.26
C GLN A 124 -21.48 -2.61 -13.02
N LEU A 125 -21.17 -3.47 -12.06
CA LEU A 125 -19.87 -4.13 -11.99
C LEU A 125 -19.63 -4.89 -13.30
N ALA A 126 -18.42 -4.80 -13.85
CA ALA A 126 -18.00 -5.70 -14.90
C ALA A 126 -18.03 -7.15 -14.37
N TYR A 127 -18.70 -8.07 -15.07
CA TYR A 127 -18.89 -9.44 -14.60
C TYR A 127 -17.56 -10.19 -14.29
N PHE A 128 -16.45 -9.78 -14.93
CA PHE A 128 -15.13 -10.37 -14.72
C PHE A 128 -14.36 -9.71 -13.57
N SER A 129 -14.78 -8.54 -13.08
CA SER A 129 -14.02 -7.80 -12.07
C SER A 129 -13.83 -8.70 -10.84
N SER A 130 -12.58 -8.93 -10.47
CA SER A 130 -12.29 -9.68 -9.25
C SER A 130 -12.90 -9.00 -8.04
N LYS A 131 -13.27 -9.80 -7.05
CA LYS A 131 -13.99 -9.40 -5.84
C LYS A 131 -13.26 -9.88 -4.60
N GLY A 132 -13.44 -9.14 -3.52
CA GLY A 132 -13.06 -9.57 -2.20
C GLY A 132 -13.99 -10.65 -1.63
N PRO A 133 -13.87 -10.95 -0.34
CA PRO A 133 -12.81 -10.44 0.53
C PRO A 133 -11.43 -10.96 0.08
N ALA A 134 -10.44 -10.08 0.08
CA ALA A 134 -9.06 -10.45 -0.22
C ALA A 134 -8.37 -10.97 1.05
N LYS A 135 -7.33 -11.79 0.86
CA LYS A 135 -6.45 -12.20 1.95
C LYS A 135 -5.04 -11.69 1.70
N TYR A 136 -4.35 -11.31 2.76
CA TYR A 136 -2.92 -11.05 2.74
C TYR A 136 -2.28 -11.63 4.01
N VAL A 137 -0.97 -11.86 3.93
CA VAL A 137 -0.16 -12.27 5.08
C VAL A 137 0.71 -11.09 5.49
N ASP A 138 0.66 -10.72 6.76
CA ASP A 138 1.52 -9.66 7.30
C ASP A 138 2.95 -10.15 7.59
N ARG A 139 3.82 -9.22 8.03
CA ARG A 139 5.22 -9.54 8.38
C ARG A 139 5.35 -10.51 9.57
N LEU A 140 4.27 -10.76 10.31
CA LEU A 140 4.19 -11.73 11.42
C LEU A 140 3.68 -13.10 10.97
N ASN A 141 3.45 -13.28 9.67
CA ASN A 141 2.87 -14.49 9.10
C ASN A 141 1.41 -14.71 9.51
N GLN A 142 0.68 -13.66 9.89
CA GLN A 142 -0.76 -13.72 10.18
C GLN A 142 -1.58 -13.46 8.92
N VAL A 143 -2.60 -14.29 8.70
CA VAL A 143 -3.54 -14.13 7.58
C VAL A 143 -4.64 -13.15 7.97
N HIS A 144 -4.76 -12.07 7.23
CA HIS A 144 -5.82 -11.08 7.38
C HIS A 144 -6.80 -11.19 6.22
N THR A 145 -8.05 -10.82 6.49
CA THR A 145 -9.11 -10.77 5.48
C THR A 145 -9.63 -9.34 5.41
N ILE A 146 -9.54 -8.73 4.22
CA ILE A 146 -9.87 -7.32 4.02
C ILE A 146 -10.80 -7.12 2.83
N VAL A 147 -11.46 -5.96 2.82
CA VAL A 147 -12.27 -5.54 1.69
C VAL A 147 -11.38 -5.08 0.55
N LYS A 148 -11.57 -5.70 -0.61
CA LYS A 148 -11.01 -5.27 -1.91
C LYS A 148 -12.09 -5.47 -2.99
N PRO A 149 -12.14 -4.66 -4.07
CA PRO A 149 -11.25 -3.54 -4.34
C PRO A 149 -11.44 -2.37 -3.37
N ASP A 150 -10.57 -1.35 -3.38
CA ASP A 150 -10.76 -0.14 -2.57
C ASP A 150 -11.75 0.80 -3.26
N VAL A 151 -11.63 0.98 -4.57
CA VAL A 151 -12.57 1.76 -5.38
C VAL A 151 -12.83 1.08 -6.70
N SER A 152 -13.85 1.53 -7.42
CA SER A 152 -14.14 1.04 -8.77
C SER A 152 -14.12 2.17 -9.80
N ALA A 153 -13.71 1.86 -11.02
CA ALA A 153 -13.65 2.82 -12.12
C ALA A 153 -14.08 2.18 -13.44
N PRO A 154 -14.40 2.98 -14.48
CA PRO A 154 -14.74 2.45 -15.80
C PRO A 154 -13.65 1.50 -16.32
N GLY A 155 -14.02 0.26 -16.58
CA GLY A 155 -13.09 -0.78 -17.05
C GLY A 155 -13.72 -1.77 -18.03
N PHE A 156 -15.00 -1.66 -18.34
CA PHE A 156 -15.64 -2.38 -19.43
C PHE A 156 -15.88 -1.39 -20.58
N PHE A 157 -15.69 -1.83 -21.84
CA PHE A 157 -15.97 -1.02 -23.03
C PHE A 157 -15.24 0.34 -22.99
N THR A 158 -13.98 0.34 -22.55
CA THR A 158 -13.15 1.54 -22.46
C THR A 158 -12.47 1.83 -23.78
N TYR A 159 -12.75 2.98 -24.38
CA TYR A 159 -12.11 3.45 -25.60
C TYR A 159 -10.72 4.04 -25.31
N SER A 160 -9.68 3.55 -25.97
CA SER A 160 -8.30 4.01 -25.77
C SER A 160 -7.41 3.75 -26.99
N ALA A 161 -6.27 4.44 -27.05
CA ALA A 161 -5.23 4.19 -28.05
C ALA A 161 -4.74 2.73 -27.97
N VAL A 162 -4.40 2.16 -29.14
CA VAL A 162 -3.80 0.83 -29.26
C VAL A 162 -2.59 0.88 -30.19
N ASN A 163 -1.68 -0.09 -30.08
CA ASN A 163 -0.42 -0.11 -30.81
C ASN A 163 -0.53 -0.55 -32.29
N SER A 164 -1.73 -0.47 -32.88
CA SER A 164 -1.95 -0.86 -34.29
C SER A 164 -1.57 0.25 -35.28
N SER A 165 -1.76 1.53 -34.90
CA SER A 165 -1.22 2.70 -35.59
C SER A 165 -1.30 3.94 -34.69
N ASP A 166 -0.64 5.03 -35.08
CA ASP A 166 -0.60 6.30 -34.33
C ASP A 166 -1.96 7.02 -34.25
N THR A 167 -2.95 6.58 -35.04
CA THR A 167 -4.28 7.21 -35.12
C THR A 167 -5.41 6.25 -34.75
N PHE A 168 -5.09 5.03 -34.33
CA PHE A 168 -6.09 3.99 -34.10
C PHE A 168 -6.40 3.80 -32.62
N TYR A 169 -7.69 3.68 -32.34
CA TYR A 169 -8.26 3.54 -31.01
C TYR A 169 -9.27 2.40 -31.04
N ASP A 170 -9.37 1.69 -29.93
CA ASP A 170 -10.24 0.52 -29.82
C ASP A 170 -10.84 0.42 -28.41
N TYR A 171 -11.90 -0.37 -28.29
CA TYR A 171 -12.55 -0.66 -27.03
C TYR A 171 -11.91 -1.89 -26.37
N LYS A 172 -11.47 -1.74 -25.12
CA LYS A 172 -10.97 -2.85 -24.29
C LYS A 172 -11.77 -2.99 -23.00
N ALA A 173 -11.63 -4.16 -22.38
CA ALA A 173 -12.26 -4.45 -21.11
C ALA A 173 -11.29 -5.18 -20.17
N GLY A 174 -11.26 -4.77 -18.91
CA GLY A 174 -10.45 -5.33 -17.84
C GLY A 174 -10.33 -4.35 -16.67
N THR A 175 -10.04 -4.85 -15.47
CA THR A 175 -9.54 -4.00 -14.37
C THR A 175 -8.24 -3.28 -14.74
N SER A 176 -7.48 -3.82 -15.72
CA SER A 176 -6.36 -3.17 -16.39
C SER A 176 -6.72 -1.84 -17.07
N MET A 177 -7.98 -1.61 -17.43
CA MET A 177 -8.50 -0.34 -17.95
C MET A 177 -9.04 0.55 -16.82
N ALA A 178 -9.55 -0.03 -15.74
CA ALA A 178 -10.04 0.71 -14.57
C ALA A 178 -8.90 1.34 -13.75
N ALA A 179 -7.83 0.59 -13.47
CA ALA A 179 -6.67 1.08 -12.72
C ALA A 179 -6.09 2.39 -13.29
N PRO A 180 -5.84 2.54 -14.60
CA PRO A 180 -5.30 3.78 -15.15
C PRO A 180 -6.31 4.93 -15.20
N HIS A 181 -7.62 4.70 -14.95
CA HIS A 181 -8.53 5.81 -14.66
C HIS A 181 -8.22 6.41 -13.29
N VAL A 182 -8.13 5.58 -12.24
CA VAL A 182 -7.82 6.03 -10.87
C VAL A 182 -6.43 6.65 -10.81
N ALA A 183 -5.45 6.06 -11.48
CA ALA A 183 -4.10 6.64 -11.52
C ALA A 183 -4.08 8.01 -12.22
N GLY A 184 -4.96 8.23 -13.20
CA GLY A 184 -5.19 9.57 -13.77
C GLY A 184 -5.88 10.52 -12.79
N VAL A 185 -6.82 10.03 -11.98
CA VAL A 185 -7.42 10.84 -10.89
C VAL A 185 -6.36 11.29 -9.90
N VAL A 186 -5.48 10.39 -9.46
CA VAL A 186 -4.36 10.74 -8.57
C VAL A 186 -3.46 11.82 -9.20
N ALA A 187 -3.16 11.72 -10.49
CA ALA A 187 -2.41 12.75 -11.20
C ALA A 187 -3.13 14.11 -11.21
N LEU A 188 -4.47 14.14 -11.33
CA LEU A 188 -5.25 15.37 -11.18
C LEU A 188 -5.23 15.92 -9.76
N LEU A 189 -5.30 15.07 -8.72
CA LEU A 189 -5.19 15.54 -7.34
C LEU A 189 -3.83 16.19 -7.08
N LYS A 190 -2.75 15.53 -7.56
CA LYS A 190 -1.39 16.04 -7.43
C LYS A 190 -1.10 17.27 -8.29
N SER A 191 -1.87 17.52 -9.35
CA SER A 191 -1.74 18.78 -10.10
C SER A 191 -2.35 19.96 -9.35
N VAL A 192 -3.35 19.71 -8.50
CA VAL A 192 -3.93 20.72 -7.58
C VAL A 192 -3.03 20.92 -6.36
N GLN A 193 -2.58 19.84 -5.72
CA GLN A 193 -1.71 19.87 -4.55
C GLN A 193 -0.61 18.81 -4.67
N LYS A 194 0.62 19.26 -4.96
CA LYS A 194 1.73 18.37 -5.35
C LYS A 194 2.20 17.42 -4.25
N ASP A 195 2.17 17.88 -3.01
CA ASP A 195 2.71 17.22 -1.81
C ASP A 195 1.72 16.28 -1.13
N LEU A 196 0.56 16.02 -1.73
CA LEU A 196 -0.38 15.02 -1.21
C LEU A 196 0.30 13.67 -0.95
N THR A 197 0.08 13.19 0.26
CA THR A 197 0.51 11.87 0.75
C THR A 197 -0.40 10.77 0.24
N TYR A 198 0.05 9.51 0.33
CA TYR A 198 -0.79 8.36 0.01
C TYR A 198 -2.10 8.35 0.82
N ASP A 199 -2.03 8.63 2.12
CA ASP A 199 -3.20 8.58 3.00
C ASP A 199 -4.23 9.67 2.66
N GLU A 200 -3.78 10.88 2.34
CA GLU A 200 -4.66 11.95 1.87
C GLU A 200 -5.33 11.58 0.54
N ILE A 201 -4.56 11.01 -0.41
CA ILE A 201 -5.10 10.53 -1.69
C ILE A 201 -6.12 9.41 -1.48
N TYR A 202 -5.79 8.42 -0.65
CA TYR A 202 -6.66 7.31 -0.32
C TYR A 202 -7.94 7.80 0.35
N HIS A 203 -7.83 8.76 1.28
CA HIS A 203 -8.97 9.40 1.93
C HIS A 203 -9.88 10.09 0.91
N PHE A 204 -9.34 10.92 0.02
CA PHE A 204 -10.14 11.58 -1.02
C PHE A 204 -10.82 10.56 -1.93
N LEU A 205 -10.12 9.52 -2.37
CA LEU A 205 -10.68 8.51 -3.27
C LEU A 205 -11.81 7.69 -2.64
N THR A 206 -11.75 7.44 -1.33
CA THR A 206 -12.70 6.54 -0.63
C THR A 206 -13.89 7.26 -0.01
N THR A 207 -13.78 8.55 0.30
CA THR A 207 -14.86 9.33 0.95
C THR A 207 -15.75 10.11 -0.02
N THR A 208 -15.36 10.21 -1.28
CA THR A 208 -16.04 11.05 -2.29
C THR A 208 -16.64 10.25 -3.44
N THR A 209 -16.72 8.93 -3.31
CA THR A 209 -17.20 8.05 -4.36
C THR A 209 -18.66 8.34 -4.73
N GLU A 210 -19.04 7.87 -5.93
CA GLU A 210 -20.43 7.74 -6.33
C GLU A 210 -20.92 6.32 -6.03
N GLN A 211 -21.96 6.24 -5.21
CA GLN A 211 -22.53 4.98 -4.72
C GLN A 211 -23.97 4.80 -5.19
N SER A 212 -24.74 5.88 -5.30
CA SER A 212 -26.20 5.80 -5.47
C SER A 212 -26.63 5.26 -6.82
N ILE A 213 -25.75 5.35 -7.82
CA ILE A 213 -26.03 4.84 -9.16
C ILE A 213 -25.70 3.36 -9.30
N LEU A 214 -24.90 2.78 -8.41
CA LEU A 214 -24.34 1.44 -8.59
C LEU A 214 -25.40 0.36 -8.31
N GLN A 215 -25.50 -0.60 -9.22
CA GLN A 215 -26.49 -1.68 -9.14
C GLN A 215 -25.94 -2.88 -8.37
N ALA A 216 -26.79 -3.60 -7.64
CA ALA A 216 -26.46 -4.88 -7.00
C ALA A 216 -26.09 -5.97 -8.04
N GLU A 217 -25.37 -7.01 -7.63
CA GLU A 217 -24.96 -8.08 -8.53
C GLU A 217 -26.16 -8.98 -8.82
N PRO A 218 -26.46 -9.30 -10.09
CA PRO A 218 -27.47 -10.29 -10.38
C PRO A 218 -26.99 -11.68 -9.93
N GLU A 219 -27.92 -12.54 -9.50
CA GLU A 219 -27.61 -13.94 -9.18
C GLU A 219 -27.05 -14.72 -10.39
N LYS A 220 -27.35 -14.26 -11.61
CA LYS A 220 -26.86 -14.83 -12.87
C LYS A 220 -26.51 -13.73 -13.85
N TRP A 221 -25.29 -13.78 -14.37
CA TRP A 221 -24.84 -12.93 -15.45
C TRP A 221 -25.28 -13.52 -16.79
N LEU A 222 -25.87 -12.69 -17.66
CA LEU A 222 -26.18 -13.04 -19.04
C LEU A 222 -25.03 -12.58 -19.95
N LEU A 223 -24.42 -13.54 -20.64
CA LEU A 223 -23.35 -13.33 -21.61
C LEU A 223 -23.87 -13.51 -23.05
N THR A 224 -22.99 -13.28 -24.02
CA THR A 224 -23.28 -13.49 -25.44
C THR A 224 -23.70 -14.94 -25.73
N ARG A 225 -24.59 -15.12 -26.72
CA ARG A 225 -25.11 -16.43 -27.15
C ARG A 225 -25.87 -17.17 -26.04
N ASN A 226 -26.64 -16.45 -25.23
CA ASN A 226 -27.44 -16.98 -24.11
C ASN A 226 -26.64 -17.81 -23.09
N ARG A 227 -25.32 -17.59 -22.99
CA ARG A 227 -24.51 -18.21 -21.95
C ARG A 227 -24.74 -17.49 -20.63
N THR A 228 -24.74 -18.23 -19.53
CA THR A 228 -24.87 -17.66 -18.19
C THR A 228 -23.66 -17.98 -17.32
N LEU A 229 -23.30 -17.07 -16.43
CA LEU A 229 -22.39 -17.35 -15.31
C LEU A 229 -23.13 -17.16 -13.99
N PRO A 230 -22.85 -17.96 -12.95
CA PRO A 230 -23.35 -17.67 -11.62
C PRO A 230 -22.75 -16.34 -11.17
N GLY A 231 -23.59 -15.41 -10.73
CA GLY A 231 -23.12 -14.26 -9.97
C GLY A 231 -22.74 -14.69 -8.55
N ALA A 232 -22.09 -13.79 -7.84
CA ALA A 232 -21.85 -13.95 -6.41
C ALA A 232 -22.21 -12.64 -5.69
N PRO A 233 -23.52 -12.37 -5.50
CA PRO A 233 -23.96 -11.27 -4.65
C PRO A 233 -23.49 -11.53 -3.22
N ASN A 234 -23.27 -10.46 -2.44
CA ASN A 234 -22.99 -10.57 -1.01
C ASN A 234 -21.67 -11.30 -0.66
N CYS A 235 -20.59 -10.97 -1.38
CA CYS A 235 -19.27 -11.56 -1.11
C CYS A 235 -18.79 -11.26 0.31
N GLY A 236 -18.43 -12.31 1.06
CA GLY A 236 -17.99 -12.19 2.45
C GLY A 236 -19.11 -11.86 3.44
N GLY A 237 -20.38 -12.04 3.06
CA GLY A 237 -21.52 -11.74 3.93
C GLY A 237 -21.81 -10.24 4.10
N VAL A 238 -21.20 -9.39 3.26
CA VAL A 238 -21.48 -7.94 3.18
C VAL A 238 -22.42 -7.66 2.01
N ASP A 239 -23.62 -7.15 2.32
CA ASP A 239 -24.61 -6.74 1.32
C ASP A 239 -24.04 -5.66 0.39
N ASP A 240 -24.35 -5.76 -0.91
CA ASP A 240 -23.86 -4.84 -1.95
C ASP A 240 -24.25 -3.36 -1.73
N LYS A 241 -25.21 -3.07 -0.83
CA LYS A 241 -25.62 -1.71 -0.45
C LYS A 241 -24.88 -1.16 0.77
N VAL A 242 -24.13 -2.01 1.48
CA VAL A 242 -23.28 -1.59 2.60
C VAL A 242 -21.92 -1.18 2.04
N TRP A 243 -21.34 -0.12 2.60
CA TRP A 243 -20.09 0.47 2.13
C TRP A 243 -19.05 0.54 3.26
N PRO A 244 -17.78 0.21 2.99
CA PRO A 244 -17.29 -0.43 1.77
C PRO A 244 -17.76 -1.90 1.65
N ASN A 245 -17.80 -2.44 0.43
CA ASN A 245 -18.09 -3.85 0.17
C ASN A 245 -17.05 -4.51 -0.73
N ASN A 246 -17.08 -5.84 -0.76
CA ASN A 246 -16.16 -6.69 -1.52
C ASN A 246 -16.34 -6.66 -3.04
N ARG A 247 -17.24 -5.81 -3.54
CA ARG A 247 -17.57 -5.74 -4.96
C ARG A 247 -17.09 -4.45 -5.58
N TYR A 248 -17.50 -3.33 -5.01
CA TYR A 248 -17.20 -2.00 -5.49
C TYR A 248 -16.18 -1.24 -4.63
N GLY A 249 -15.78 -1.82 -3.49
CA GLY A 249 -15.01 -1.13 -2.47
C GLY A 249 -15.84 -0.04 -1.83
N TYR A 250 -15.31 1.17 -1.78
CA TYR A 250 -16.01 2.38 -1.36
C TYR A 250 -16.95 2.95 -2.42
N GLY A 251 -16.92 2.46 -3.67
CA GLY A 251 -17.80 2.92 -4.75
C GLY A 251 -17.03 3.40 -5.99
N ARG A 252 -17.73 4.07 -6.91
CA ARG A 252 -17.13 4.60 -8.13
C ARG A 252 -16.36 5.87 -7.85
N VAL A 253 -15.09 5.96 -8.23
CA VAL A 253 -14.31 7.22 -8.16
C VAL A 253 -15.05 8.39 -8.84
N ASN A 254 -15.08 9.56 -8.20
CA ASN A 254 -15.77 10.75 -8.69
C ASN A 254 -14.92 12.02 -8.52
N VAL A 255 -14.15 12.38 -9.55
CA VAL A 255 -13.24 13.54 -9.53
C VAL A 255 -13.99 14.85 -9.25
N ALA A 256 -15.21 15.03 -9.75
CA ALA A 256 -15.97 16.26 -9.55
C ALA A 256 -16.41 16.47 -8.08
N LYS A 257 -16.53 15.39 -7.31
CA LYS A 257 -16.73 15.48 -5.85
C LYS A 257 -15.42 15.73 -5.10
N ILE A 258 -14.28 15.33 -5.67
CA ILE A 258 -12.95 15.53 -5.06
C ILE A 258 -12.38 16.92 -5.36
N VAL A 259 -12.54 17.44 -6.57
CA VAL A 259 -11.98 18.73 -6.99
C VAL A 259 -13.13 19.63 -7.36
N LYS A 260 -13.38 20.64 -6.53
CA LYS A 260 -14.43 21.64 -6.75
C LYS A 260 -13.78 23.00 -6.93
N ASP A 261 -14.09 23.66 -8.04
CA ASP A 261 -13.55 24.99 -8.38
C ASP A 261 -12.00 25.05 -8.35
N GLY A 262 -11.36 23.96 -8.79
CA GLY A 262 -9.90 23.82 -8.80
C GLY A 262 -9.26 23.65 -7.42
N LYS A 263 -10.07 23.36 -6.39
CA LYS A 263 -9.61 23.16 -5.02
C LYS A 263 -10.02 21.79 -4.52
N LEU A 264 -9.17 21.21 -3.70
CA LEU A 264 -9.55 20.06 -2.90
C LEU A 264 -10.43 20.56 -1.74
N PRO A 265 -11.42 19.77 -1.27
CA PRO A 265 -12.05 19.99 0.01
C PRO A 265 -10.96 20.21 1.05
N SER A 266 -11.26 21.02 2.06
CA SER A 266 -10.47 20.97 3.29
C SER A 266 -10.49 19.52 3.77
N GLY A 267 -9.40 18.80 3.50
CA GLY A 267 -9.20 17.45 4.00
C GLY A 267 -9.19 17.48 5.52
N PRO A 268 -9.00 16.33 6.18
CA PRO A 268 -8.47 16.37 7.54
C PRO A 268 -7.27 17.33 7.52
N ALA A 269 -7.20 18.25 8.50
CA ALA A 269 -6.10 19.21 8.55
C ALA A 269 -4.80 18.44 8.32
N THR A 270 -4.06 18.77 7.25
CA THR A 270 -2.68 18.31 7.11
C THR A 270 -2.05 18.61 8.45
N PRO A 271 -1.55 17.60 9.20
CA PRO A 271 -0.79 17.89 10.40
C PRO A 271 0.26 18.91 9.97
N ALA A 272 0.25 20.11 10.57
CA ALA A 272 1.29 21.10 10.33
C ALA A 272 2.62 20.37 10.29
N PRO A 273 3.51 20.62 9.30
CA PRO A 273 4.66 19.78 8.98
C PRO A 273 5.22 19.27 10.28
N THR A 274 4.93 18.00 10.58
CA THR A 274 5.18 17.50 11.92
C THR A 274 6.65 17.71 12.10
N ALA A 275 7.05 18.44 13.15
CA ALA A 275 8.41 18.38 13.62
C ALA A 275 8.81 16.90 13.56
N VAL A 276 9.97 16.62 12.94
CA VAL A 276 10.63 15.30 12.83
C VAL A 276 9.97 14.33 13.82
N PRO A 277 9.23 13.30 13.35
CA PRO A 277 8.24 12.60 14.15
C PRO A 277 8.82 12.32 15.53
N THR A 278 8.16 12.86 16.57
CA THR A 278 8.53 12.57 17.95
C THR A 278 8.60 11.05 18.08
N PRO A 279 9.76 10.49 18.50
CA PRO A 279 9.92 9.05 18.64
C PRO A 279 8.76 8.46 19.43
N ALA A 280 8.20 7.34 18.95
CA ALA A 280 7.18 6.64 19.71
C ALA A 280 7.77 6.25 21.08
N GLU A 281 7.19 6.74 22.17
CA GLU A 281 7.58 6.38 23.53
C GLU A 281 6.90 5.06 23.89
N PHE A 282 7.69 4.07 24.27
CA PHE A 282 7.18 2.78 24.74
C PHE A 282 7.98 2.29 25.94
N SER A 283 7.36 1.38 26.68
CA SER A 283 8.02 0.61 27.73
C SER A 283 8.19 -0.83 27.25
N LEU A 284 9.38 -1.39 27.45
CA LEU A 284 9.65 -2.79 27.15
C LEU A 284 9.30 -3.64 28.36
N CYS A 285 8.46 -4.65 28.22
CA CYS A 285 8.14 -5.58 29.30
C CYS A 285 8.25 -7.04 28.89
N ASN A 286 8.58 -7.91 29.83
CA ASN A 286 8.50 -9.35 29.62
C ASN A 286 7.05 -9.87 29.72
N TYR A 287 6.84 -11.16 29.44
CA TYR A 287 5.52 -11.80 29.51
C TYR A 287 4.89 -11.82 30.91
N LYS A 288 5.67 -11.51 31.97
CA LYS A 288 5.20 -11.38 33.34
C LYS A 288 4.89 -9.93 33.73
N HIS A 289 4.92 -8.99 32.76
CA HIS A 289 4.75 -7.55 32.96
C HIS A 289 5.83 -6.88 33.81
N ASN A 290 7.02 -7.48 33.93
CA ASN A 290 8.17 -6.76 34.48
C ASN A 290 8.73 -5.84 33.39
N VAL A 291 8.98 -4.59 33.73
CA VAL A 291 9.39 -3.52 32.84
C VAL A 291 10.92 -3.40 32.84
N LEU A 292 11.49 -3.21 31.66
CA LEU A 292 12.88 -2.84 31.47
C LEU A 292 13.07 -1.41 31.94
N SER A 293 14.01 -1.19 32.85
CA SER A 293 14.34 0.12 33.41
C SER A 293 15.84 0.38 33.33
N GLU A 294 16.19 1.64 33.16
CA GLU A 294 17.55 2.14 33.30
C GLU A 294 17.79 2.61 34.73
N TRP A 295 18.94 2.29 35.30
CA TRP A 295 19.34 2.92 36.55
C TRP A 295 20.87 3.01 36.60
N ASN A 296 21.38 4.24 36.68
CA ASN A 296 22.82 4.52 36.77
C ASN A 296 23.63 3.90 35.60
N GLY A 297 23.10 3.99 34.37
CA GLY A 297 23.72 3.49 33.14
C GLY A 297 23.61 1.97 32.94
N GLN A 298 22.83 1.27 33.77
CA GLN A 298 22.61 -0.18 33.66
C GLN A 298 21.15 -0.50 33.39
N LEU A 299 20.90 -1.68 32.79
CA LEU A 299 19.56 -2.19 32.51
C LEU A 299 19.11 -3.17 33.61
N PHE A 300 17.88 -2.99 34.07
CA PHE A 300 17.21 -3.81 35.07
C PHE A 300 15.83 -4.24 34.57
N VAL A 301 15.34 -5.39 35.03
CA VAL A 301 13.96 -5.82 34.81
C VAL A 301 13.28 -5.95 36.17
N ASP A 302 12.29 -5.09 36.43
CA ASP A 302 11.60 -4.98 37.72
C ASP A 302 10.12 -4.63 37.52
N THR A 303 9.38 -4.46 38.60
CA THR A 303 8.02 -3.93 38.63
C THR A 303 7.95 -2.47 38.15
N GLU A 304 6.86 -2.13 37.47
CA GLU A 304 6.60 -0.79 36.92
C GLU A 304 6.54 0.27 38.04
N LYS A 305 7.38 1.32 37.93
CA LYS A 305 7.46 2.48 38.84
C LYS A 305 6.95 3.77 38.19
N LYS A 306 6.61 3.74 36.90
CA LYS A 306 6.01 4.83 36.11
C LYS A 306 6.87 6.10 36.09
N ASN A 307 8.16 5.95 35.83
CA ASN A 307 9.12 7.06 35.74
C ASN A 307 9.90 7.03 34.41
N LEU A 308 10.70 8.07 34.15
CA LEU A 308 11.47 8.24 32.89
C LEU A 308 12.50 7.13 32.64
N ASN A 309 12.93 6.44 33.68
CA ASN A 309 13.89 5.36 33.55
C ASN A 309 13.30 4.12 32.88
N GLU A 310 11.98 4.02 32.78
CA GLU A 310 11.25 2.90 32.16
C GLU A 310 10.78 3.20 30.73
N LYS A 311 11.28 4.31 30.17
CA LYS A 311 10.84 4.85 28.89
C LYS A 311 11.97 4.84 27.88
N PHE A 312 11.64 4.36 26.69
CA PHE A 312 12.56 4.29 25.56
C PHE A 312 11.95 4.92 24.31
N TRP A 313 12.84 5.44 23.47
CA TRP A 313 12.51 6.05 22.18
C TRP A 313 13.01 5.15 21.06
N TYR A 314 12.15 4.85 20.08
CA TYR A 314 12.59 4.18 18.86
C TYR A 314 12.75 5.18 17.73
N ASN A 315 13.95 5.25 17.17
CA ASN A 315 14.25 6.06 16.00
C ASN A 315 14.03 5.21 14.73
N PHE A 316 13.02 5.59 13.95
CA PHE A 316 12.63 4.84 12.74
C PHE A 316 13.63 4.98 11.58
N ASP A 317 14.41 6.06 11.56
CA ASP A 317 15.39 6.39 10.51
C ASP A 317 16.68 5.60 10.71
N ASP A 318 17.23 5.63 11.92
CA ASP A 318 18.50 4.94 12.23
C ASP A 318 18.31 3.57 12.89
N LYS A 319 17.07 3.17 13.19
CA LYS A 319 16.71 1.88 13.80
C LYS A 319 17.28 1.70 15.21
N SER A 320 17.57 2.77 15.95
CA SER A 320 18.07 2.69 17.34
C SER A 320 16.95 2.77 18.38
N ILE A 321 17.20 2.22 19.57
CA ILE A 321 16.36 2.41 20.76
C ILE A 321 17.16 3.22 21.77
N GLN A 322 16.68 4.39 22.16
CA GLN A 322 17.35 5.32 23.07
C GLN A 322 16.66 5.35 24.43
N SER A 323 17.43 5.45 25.51
CA SER A 323 16.89 5.66 26.86
C SER A 323 16.43 7.12 27.02
N GLN A 324 15.24 7.33 27.59
CA GLN A 324 14.73 8.68 27.84
C GLN A 324 15.35 9.34 29.09
N SER A 325 15.86 8.55 30.04
CA SER A 325 16.56 9.07 31.23
C SER A 325 17.97 9.55 30.93
N SER A 326 18.60 9.00 29.87
CA SER A 326 19.91 9.39 29.37
C SER A 326 19.84 9.44 27.84
N ASN A 327 19.45 10.59 27.30
CA ASN A 327 19.31 10.90 25.86
C ASN A 327 20.58 10.67 25.01
N GLU A 328 21.64 10.12 25.60
CA GLU A 328 22.93 9.82 24.96
C GLU A 328 23.19 8.32 24.82
N THR A 329 22.31 7.47 25.37
CA THR A 329 22.50 6.02 25.42
C THR A 329 21.45 5.25 24.63
N CYS A 330 21.94 4.25 23.89
CA CYS A 330 21.19 3.37 23.02
C CYS A 330 21.23 1.93 23.55
N LEU A 331 20.17 1.18 23.33
CA LEU A 331 20.13 -0.27 23.56
C LEU A 331 21.10 -0.94 22.60
N ASP A 332 22.11 -1.61 23.16
CA ASP A 332 23.28 -2.11 22.46
C ASP A 332 23.49 -3.60 22.79
N VAL A 333 23.77 -4.39 21.77
CA VAL A 333 24.13 -5.81 21.92
C VAL A 333 25.65 -5.95 21.94
N TYR A 334 26.18 -6.55 23.00
CA TYR A 334 27.61 -6.85 23.11
C TYR A 334 27.84 -8.31 23.52
N GLN A 335 29.05 -8.82 23.30
CA GLN A 335 29.43 -10.16 23.78
C GLN A 335 30.15 -10.05 25.13
N ASP A 336 29.73 -10.84 26.10
CA ASP A 336 30.45 -10.97 27.36
C ASP A 336 31.76 -11.77 27.21
N ALA A 337 32.52 -11.91 28.29
CA ALA A 337 33.80 -12.62 28.29
C ALA A 337 33.67 -14.12 27.92
N GLN A 338 32.46 -14.66 27.95
CA GLN A 338 32.12 -16.04 27.61
C GLN A 338 31.58 -16.16 26.17
N GLY A 339 31.51 -15.05 25.43
CA GLY A 339 31.01 -15.00 24.04
C GLY A 339 29.50 -14.98 23.93
N ALA A 340 28.75 -14.84 25.03
CA ALA A 340 27.30 -14.77 25.00
C ALA A 340 26.84 -13.33 24.69
N ASN A 341 25.83 -13.20 23.83
CA ASN A 341 25.23 -11.90 23.53
C ASN A 341 24.44 -11.40 24.74
N LYS A 342 24.73 -10.18 25.17
CA LYS A 342 24.10 -9.48 26.30
C LYS A 342 23.65 -8.09 25.86
N LEU A 343 22.71 -7.53 26.62
CA LEU A 343 22.24 -6.16 26.43
C LEU A 343 22.93 -5.22 27.40
N ARG A 344 23.15 -4.00 26.92
CA ARG A 344 23.51 -2.87 27.77
C ARG A 344 22.91 -1.59 27.19
N LEU A 345 22.98 -0.53 27.98
CA LEU A 345 22.94 0.82 27.44
C LEU A 345 24.37 1.25 27.15
N TYR A 346 24.60 1.77 25.96
CA TYR A 346 25.89 2.27 25.52
C TYR A 346 25.70 3.56 24.74
N THR A 347 26.75 4.39 24.65
CA THR A 347 26.69 5.63 23.86
C THR A 347 26.13 5.34 22.47
N CYS A 348 25.18 6.15 22.02
CA CYS A 348 24.62 6.04 20.69
C CYS A 348 25.70 6.31 19.63
N THR A 349 26.12 5.25 18.94
CA THR A 349 27.20 5.28 17.93
C THR A 349 26.67 5.03 16.51
N GLY A 350 25.41 4.59 16.38
CA GLY A 350 24.83 4.18 15.10
C GLY A 350 25.39 2.84 14.59
N SER A 351 26.13 2.11 15.42
CA SER A 351 26.71 0.81 15.06
C SER A 351 25.65 -0.23 14.74
N SER A 352 26.05 -1.29 14.03
CA SER A 352 25.17 -2.44 13.73
C SER A 352 24.69 -3.21 14.96
N ALA A 353 25.34 -3.01 16.12
CA ALA A 353 24.95 -3.56 17.42
C ALA A 353 23.81 -2.79 18.09
N GLN A 354 23.39 -1.67 17.51
CA GLN A 354 22.33 -0.78 18.03
C GLN A 354 21.13 -0.74 17.08
N LYS A 355 21.00 -1.72 16.18
CA LYS A 355 19.99 -1.73 15.11
C LYS A 355 18.88 -2.71 15.44
N TRP A 356 17.69 -2.18 15.63
CA TRP A 356 16.50 -2.88 16.07
C TRP A 356 15.36 -2.66 15.08
N ASP A 357 14.59 -3.70 14.84
CA ASP A 357 13.32 -3.65 14.13
C ASP A 357 12.21 -3.66 15.17
N PHE A 358 11.39 -2.61 15.16
CA PHE A 358 10.21 -2.50 16.02
C PHE A 358 8.98 -2.45 15.13
N GLU A 359 8.10 -3.42 15.30
CA GLU A 359 6.83 -3.50 14.58
C GLU A 359 5.70 -3.08 15.53
N PRO A 360 5.10 -1.88 15.35
CA PRO A 360 4.14 -1.31 16.30
C PRO A 360 2.87 -2.14 16.47
N ASN A 361 2.44 -2.86 15.42
CA ASN A 361 1.19 -3.62 15.44
C ASN A 361 1.33 -4.96 16.17
N SER A 362 2.54 -5.53 16.19
CA SER A 362 2.83 -6.82 16.78
C SER A 362 3.42 -6.73 18.18
N HIS A 363 3.82 -5.51 18.59
CA HIS A 363 4.60 -5.26 19.80
C HIS A 363 5.91 -6.09 19.84
N SER A 364 6.43 -6.49 18.68
CA SER A 364 7.63 -7.31 18.58
C SER A 364 8.87 -6.45 18.37
N LEU A 365 9.93 -6.78 19.10
CA LEU A 365 11.23 -6.16 18.94
C LEU A 365 12.28 -7.20 18.54
N ARG A 366 13.05 -6.91 17.49
CA ARG A 366 14.09 -7.80 16.97
C ARG A 366 15.40 -7.07 16.70
N HIS A 367 16.53 -7.68 17.03
CA HIS A 367 17.83 -7.15 16.60
C HIS A 367 18.09 -7.44 15.12
N LEU A 368 18.50 -6.43 14.36
CA LEU A 368 18.65 -6.52 12.90
C LEU A 368 19.85 -7.38 12.47
N THR A 369 20.91 -7.44 13.28
CA THR A 369 22.16 -8.15 12.92
C THR A 369 22.42 -9.42 13.73
N VAL A 370 21.79 -9.57 14.90
CA VAL A 370 21.98 -10.72 15.79
C VAL A 370 20.71 -11.54 15.81
N ARG A 371 20.76 -12.72 15.20
CA ARG A 371 19.62 -13.65 15.15
C ARG A 371 19.52 -14.43 16.47
N ASN A 372 18.29 -14.79 16.84
CA ASN A 372 17.98 -15.55 18.07
C ASN A 372 18.45 -14.86 19.37
N LEU A 373 18.46 -13.53 19.38
CA LEU A 373 18.77 -12.77 20.58
C LEU A 373 17.58 -12.84 21.55
N CYS A 374 17.77 -13.50 22.69
CA CYS A 374 16.87 -13.36 23.83
C CYS A 374 17.29 -12.11 24.61
N LEU A 375 16.34 -11.23 24.92
CA LEU A 375 16.60 -10.07 25.78
C LEU A 375 16.81 -10.57 27.22
N ASP A 376 18.08 -10.71 27.62
CA ASP A 376 18.48 -11.11 28.97
C ASP A 376 18.97 -9.88 29.73
N ALA A 377 18.18 -9.44 30.70
CA ALA A 377 18.49 -8.31 31.57
C ALA A 377 18.38 -8.77 33.03
N ARG A 378 19.23 -8.21 33.90
CA ARG A 378 19.31 -8.63 35.30
C ARG A 378 17.95 -8.37 35.98
N GLY A 379 17.31 -9.44 36.42
CA GLY A 379 16.19 -9.35 37.35
C GLY A 379 16.72 -9.01 38.75
N VAL A 380 15.96 -8.22 39.49
CA VAL A 380 16.16 -8.05 40.93
C VAL A 380 15.42 -9.16 41.67
#